data_AF-A0A3R0CCP8-F1
#
_entry.id   AF-A0A3R0CCP8-F1
#
_cell.length_a   1.000
_cell.length_b   1.000
_cell.length_c   1.000
_cell.angle_alpha   90.00
_cell.angle_beta   90.00
_cell.angle_gamma   90.00
#
_symmetry.space_group_name_H-M   'P 1'
#
loop_
_entity.id
_entity.type
_entity.pdbx_description
1 polymer ?
#
loop_
_entity_poly.entity_id
_entity_poly.type
_entity_poly.pdbx_seq_one_letter_code
_entity_poly.pdbx_strand_id
1 'polypeptide(L)'
;GAPMKSFTMLAKMYELGVCSSFSRPRVSNDNPYPESLFRTLKYCPEWPVDGFSNISKAREWVHSFIRWYNPQHRHSGIKFVTPEQRHPGLDKGLLKQRETVYEAARCLHPERWSGKTNN
;
A
#
# COMPACT_ATOMS: atom_id res chain seq x y z
N GLY A 1 20.55 -8.21 -1.80
CA GLY A 1 19.93 -9.08 -2.83
C GLY A 1 20.36 -10.55 -2.80
N ALA A 2 21.41 -10.94 -2.08
CA ALA A 2 21.88 -12.34 -2.06
C ALA A 2 20.81 -13.39 -1.67
N PRO A 3 19.92 -13.15 -0.68
CA PRO A 3 18.86 -14.10 -0.35
C PRO A 3 17.89 -14.34 -1.52
N MET A 4 17.54 -13.27 -2.25
CA MET A 4 16.62 -13.30 -3.40
C MET A 4 17.22 -14.00 -4.63
N LYS A 5 18.53 -14.30 -4.63
CA LYS A 5 19.25 -15.00 -5.71
C LYS A 5 19.76 -16.38 -5.27
N SER A 6 19.42 -16.82 -4.07
CA SER A 6 19.88 -18.11 -3.54
C SER A 6 19.29 -19.27 -4.33
N PHE A 7 20.07 -20.35 -4.47
CA PHE A 7 19.65 -21.56 -5.17
C PHE A 7 18.35 -22.13 -4.58
N THR A 8 18.26 -22.20 -3.25
CA THR A 8 17.07 -22.72 -2.55
C THR A 8 15.82 -21.89 -2.84
N MET A 9 15.93 -20.56 -2.85
CA MET A 9 14.80 -19.68 -3.20
C MET A 9 14.36 -19.87 -4.65
N LEU A 10 15.31 -19.93 -5.58
CA LEU A 10 15.03 -20.10 -7.01
C LEU A 10 14.39 -21.47 -7.30
N ALA A 11 14.91 -22.54 -6.69
CA ALA A 11 14.34 -23.87 -6.80
C ALA A 11 12.89 -23.90 -6.29
N LYS A 12 12.61 -23.24 -5.16
CA LYS A 12 11.24 -23.18 -4.62
C LYS A 12 10.30 -22.35 -5.50
N MET A 13 10.78 -21.26 -6.09
CA MET A 13 10.00 -20.47 -7.06
C MET A 13 9.59 -21.34 -8.25
N TYR A 14 10.53 -22.10 -8.84
CA TYR A 14 10.22 -23.00 -9.94
C TYR A 14 9.23 -24.10 -9.55
N GLU A 15 9.39 -24.71 -8.37
CA GLU A 15 8.44 -25.71 -7.84
C GLU A 15 7.01 -25.15 -7.73
N LEU A 16 6.88 -23.88 -7.32
CA LEU A 16 5.59 -23.19 -7.20
C LEU A 16 5.08 -22.61 -8.54
N GLY A 17 5.78 -22.82 -9.66
CA GLY A 17 5.43 -22.25 -10.96
C GLY A 17 5.61 -20.74 -11.06
N VAL A 18 6.42 -20.14 -10.18
CA VAL A 18 6.70 -18.70 -10.13
C VAL A 18 7.94 -18.38 -10.96
N CYS A 19 7.76 -17.56 -12.00
CA CYS A 19 8.88 -17.06 -12.80
C CYS A 19 9.65 -15.97 -12.06
N SER A 20 10.95 -16.16 -11.86
CA SER A 20 11.82 -15.13 -11.30
C SER A 20 12.23 -14.10 -12.36
N SER A 21 12.11 -12.81 -12.04
CA SER A 21 12.67 -11.71 -12.83
C SER A 21 13.67 -10.91 -12.00
N PHE A 22 14.83 -10.60 -12.57
CA PHE A 22 15.85 -9.80 -11.90
C PHE A 22 16.14 -8.52 -12.70
N SER A 23 16.37 -7.42 -11.98
CA SER A 23 16.85 -6.17 -12.59
C SER A 23 18.17 -6.41 -13.33
N ARG A 24 18.39 -5.64 -14.41
CA ARG A 24 19.62 -5.72 -15.19
C ARG A 24 20.84 -5.40 -14.32
N PRO A 25 22.00 -5.98 -14.62
CA PRO A 25 23.24 -5.65 -13.93
C PRO A 25 23.49 -4.13 -13.96
N ARG A 26 23.89 -3.55 -12.81
CA ARG A 26 24.19 -2.12 -12.63
C ARG A 26 22.99 -1.16 -12.73
N VAL A 27 21.76 -1.66 -12.62
CA VAL A 27 20.57 -0.84 -12.40
C VAL A 27 20.20 -0.88 -10.92
N SER A 28 19.70 0.24 -10.38
CA SER A 28 19.21 0.25 -9.00
C SER A 28 18.14 -0.82 -8.80
N ASN A 29 18.18 -1.48 -7.65
CA ASN A 29 17.16 -2.45 -7.27
C ASN A 29 16.01 -1.78 -6.51
N ASP A 30 15.93 -0.46 -6.60
CA ASP A 30 14.87 0.35 -6.04
C ASP A 30 13.57 0.00 -6.75
N ASN A 31 12.59 -0.38 -5.94
CA ASN A 31 11.25 -0.63 -6.41
C ASN A 31 10.35 0.39 -5.70
N PRO A 32 9.84 1.41 -6.43
CA PRO A 32 9.11 2.51 -5.80
C PRO A 32 7.86 2.05 -5.07
N TYR A 33 7.28 0.91 -5.47
CA TYR A 33 6.11 0.33 -4.82
C TYR A 33 6.38 -0.11 -3.36
N PRO A 34 7.27 -1.08 -3.08
CA PRO A 34 7.62 -1.45 -1.72
C PRO A 34 8.31 -0.32 -0.93
N GLU A 35 9.05 0.58 -1.59
CA GLU A 35 9.61 1.76 -0.90
C GLU A 35 8.54 2.70 -0.36
N SER A 36 7.48 2.95 -1.14
CA SER A 36 6.34 3.74 -0.67
C SER A 36 5.69 3.11 0.55
N LEU A 37 5.55 1.78 0.59
CA LEU A 37 5.06 1.04 1.74
C LEU A 37 5.98 1.19 2.96
N PHE A 38 7.29 1.01 2.78
CA PHE A 38 8.25 1.17 3.88
C PHE A 38 8.27 2.59 4.42
N ARG A 39 8.08 3.59 3.57
CA ARG A 39 7.88 4.98 4.01
C ARG A 39 6.60 5.09 4.84
N THR A 40 5.45 4.61 4.37
CA THR A 40 4.21 4.67 5.16
C THR A 40 4.37 3.98 6.52
N LEU A 41 5.05 2.84 6.55
CA LEU A 41 5.30 2.08 7.77
C LEU A 41 6.16 2.87 8.78
N LYS A 42 7.24 3.51 8.33
CA LYS A 42 8.16 4.28 9.20
C LYS A 42 7.60 5.64 9.63
N TYR A 43 6.72 6.23 8.84
CA TYR A 43 6.11 7.53 9.12
C TYR A 43 4.75 7.42 9.79
N CYS A 44 4.31 6.19 10.13
CA CYS A 44 3.14 5.97 10.96
C CYS A 44 3.39 6.51 12.38
N PRO A 45 2.42 7.20 13.02
CA PRO A 45 2.59 7.74 14.38
C PRO A 45 3.01 6.70 15.43
N GLU A 46 2.63 5.43 15.24
CA GLU A 46 2.95 4.34 16.17
C GLU A 46 4.35 3.73 15.94
N TRP A 47 5.14 4.24 14.99
CA TRP A 47 6.49 3.74 14.74
C TRP A 47 7.40 3.97 15.97
N PRO A 48 8.07 2.93 16.49
CA PRO A 48 8.91 3.09 17.66
C PRO A 48 10.21 3.80 17.31
N VAL A 49 10.39 5.01 17.83
CA VAL A 49 11.57 5.85 17.58
C VAL A 49 12.86 5.19 18.11
N ASP A 50 12.79 4.56 19.28
CA ASP A 50 13.91 3.85 19.91
C ASP A 50 14.13 2.44 19.35
N GLY A 51 13.32 2.02 18.38
CA GLY A 51 13.35 0.68 17.78
C GLY A 51 12.65 -0.39 18.62
N PHE A 52 12.91 -1.66 18.30
CA PHE A 52 12.28 -2.81 18.94
C PHE A 52 13.25 -3.51 19.89
N SER A 53 12.80 -3.86 21.09
CA SER A 53 13.62 -4.55 22.09
C SER A 53 14.00 -5.98 21.71
N ASN A 54 13.19 -6.66 20.88
CA ASN A 54 13.47 -7.97 20.33
C ASN A 54 12.62 -8.26 19.08
N ILE A 55 12.93 -9.37 18.40
CA ILE A 55 12.23 -9.78 17.17
C ILE A 55 10.74 -10.06 17.38
N SER A 56 10.32 -10.55 18.55
CA SER A 56 8.92 -10.82 18.84
C SER A 56 8.11 -9.52 18.89
N LYS A 57 8.65 -8.47 19.53
CA LYS A 57 8.04 -7.14 19.55
C LYS A 57 7.96 -6.50 18.17
N ALA A 58 9.00 -6.67 17.35
CA ALA A 58 8.95 -6.22 15.96
C ALA A 58 7.82 -6.93 15.18
N ARG A 59 7.67 -8.25 15.35
CA ARG A 59 6.60 -9.02 14.69
C ARG A 59 5.21 -8.59 15.16
N GLU A 60 4.99 -8.48 16.46
CA GLU A 60 3.71 -8.04 17.05
C GLU A 60 3.28 -6.67 16.49
N TRP A 61 4.24 -5.74 16.44
CA TRP A 61 3.99 -4.41 15.90
C TRP A 61 3.67 -4.44 14.40
N VAL A 62 4.45 -5.16 13.59
CA VAL A 62 4.18 -5.29 12.14
C VAL A 62 2.82 -5.94 11.87
N HIS A 63 2.41 -6.94 12.68
CA HIS A 63 1.07 -7.51 12.58
C HIS A 63 -0.02 -6.49 12.87
N SER A 64 0.16 -5.67 13.90
CA SER A 64 -0.78 -4.60 14.26
C SER A 64 -0.86 -3.55 13.14
N PHE A 65 0.29 -3.14 12.60
CA PHE A 65 0.38 -2.25 11.47
C PHE A 65 -0.39 -2.80 10.25
N ILE A 66 -0.23 -4.07 9.88
CA ILE A 66 -0.92 -4.67 8.73
C ILE A 66 -2.45 -4.69 8.95
N ARG A 67 -2.90 -4.99 10.17
CA ARG A 67 -4.33 -5.00 10.54
C ARG A 67 -4.96 -3.60 10.50
N TRP A 68 -4.16 -2.55 10.54
CA TRP A 68 -4.61 -1.18 10.34
C TRP A 68 -4.47 -0.76 8.87
N TYR A 69 -3.31 -1.00 8.26
CA TYR A 69 -2.95 -0.56 6.92
C TYR A 69 -3.92 -1.08 5.85
N ASN A 70 -4.26 -2.38 5.89
CA ASN A 70 -5.08 -3.02 4.85
C ASN A 70 -6.58 -2.65 4.93
N PRO A 71 -7.26 -2.77 6.09
CA PRO A 71 -8.71 -2.54 6.15
C PRO A 71 -9.10 -1.10 6.52
N GLN A 72 -8.24 -0.31 7.17
CA GLN A 72 -8.65 0.96 7.79
C GLN A 72 -7.96 2.18 7.16
N HIS A 73 -6.67 2.08 6.87
CA HIS A 73 -5.91 3.21 6.34
C HIS A 73 -6.31 3.52 4.90
N ARG A 74 -6.70 4.77 4.64
CA ARG A 74 -7.08 5.27 3.31
C ARG A 74 -5.92 6.01 2.68
N HIS A 75 -5.56 5.63 1.47
CA HIS A 75 -4.38 6.15 0.79
C HIS A 75 -4.74 7.12 -0.32
N SER A 76 -4.15 8.32 -0.31
CA SER A 76 -4.34 9.31 -1.37
C SER A 76 -3.93 8.78 -2.76
N GLY A 77 -2.87 7.99 -2.84
CA GLY A 77 -2.39 7.37 -4.08
C GLY A 77 -3.38 6.38 -4.74
N ILE A 78 -4.38 5.91 -3.99
CA ILE A 78 -5.50 5.11 -4.51
C ILE A 78 -6.84 5.76 -4.19
N LYS A 79 -6.91 7.10 -4.29
CA LYS A 79 -8.17 7.87 -4.21
C LYS A 79 -8.88 7.73 -2.85
N PHE A 80 -8.12 7.57 -1.77
CA PHE A 80 -8.61 7.43 -0.40
C PHE A 80 -9.53 6.22 -0.18
N VAL A 81 -9.26 5.10 -0.86
CA VAL A 81 -9.82 3.78 -0.49
C VAL A 81 -8.77 2.97 0.26
N THR A 82 -9.18 1.87 0.88
CA THR A 82 -8.28 0.98 1.61
C THR A 82 -7.66 -0.05 0.65
N PRO A 83 -6.44 -0.55 0.91
CA PRO A 83 -5.82 -1.58 0.08
C PRO A 83 -6.72 -2.82 -0.09
N GLU A 84 -7.43 -3.20 0.97
CA GLU A 84 -8.36 -4.32 0.96
C GLU A 84 -9.62 -4.08 0.12
N GLN A 85 -10.06 -2.82 -0.04
CA GLN A 85 -11.13 -2.48 -0.99
C GLN A 85 -10.60 -2.48 -2.43
N ARG A 86 -9.37 -2.00 -2.64
CA ARG A 86 -8.78 -1.86 -3.97
C ARG A 86 -8.38 -3.19 -4.58
N HIS A 87 -7.82 -4.09 -3.78
CA HIS A 87 -7.27 -5.36 -4.25
C HIS A 87 -8.30 -6.25 -4.98
N PRO A 88 -9.51 -6.50 -4.45
CA PRO A 88 -10.58 -7.21 -5.15
C PRO A 88 -11.37 -6.33 -6.14
N GLY A 89 -11.04 -5.04 -6.28
CA GLY A 89 -11.74 -4.12 -7.18
C GLY A 89 -13.08 -3.58 -6.67
N LEU A 90 -13.37 -3.70 -5.36
CA LEU A 90 -14.57 -3.17 -4.72
C LEU A 90 -14.61 -1.64 -4.72
N ASP A 91 -13.44 -1.00 -4.85
CA ASP A 91 -13.30 0.45 -4.91
C ASP A 91 -14.12 1.10 -6.02
N LYS A 92 -14.35 0.41 -7.15
CA LYS A 92 -15.12 0.95 -8.28
C LYS A 92 -16.54 1.37 -7.86
N GLY A 93 -17.21 0.53 -7.07
CA GLY A 93 -18.56 0.83 -6.56
C GLY A 93 -18.55 2.00 -5.57
N LEU A 94 -17.57 2.00 -4.67
CA LEU A 94 -17.40 3.06 -3.66
C LEU A 94 -17.12 4.43 -4.29
N LEU A 95 -16.24 4.47 -5.30
CA LEU A 95 -15.89 5.71 -6.00
C LEU A 95 -17.09 6.26 -6.78
N LYS A 96 -17.90 5.38 -7.40
CA LYS A 96 -19.13 5.77 -8.08
C LYS A 96 -20.16 6.37 -7.11
N GLN A 97 -20.36 5.74 -5.95
CA GLN A 97 -21.24 6.29 -4.90
C GLN A 97 -20.73 7.65 -4.41
N ARG A 98 -19.41 7.79 -4.22
CA ARG A 98 -18.79 9.05 -3.80
C ARG A 98 -18.97 10.17 -4.82
N GLU A 99 -18.94 9.84 -6.11
CA GLU A 99 -19.19 10.81 -7.19
C GLU A 99 -20.59 11.43 -7.05
N THR A 100 -21.61 10.61 -6.81
CA THR A 100 -22.99 11.09 -6.60
C THR A 100 -23.08 12.03 -5.40
N VAL A 101 -22.43 11.69 -4.29
CA VAL A 101 -22.40 12.55 -3.08
C VAL A 101 -21.71 13.89 -3.38
N TYR A 102 -20.58 13.85 -4.09
CA TYR A 102 -19.83 15.05 -4.45
C TYR A 102 -20.59 15.96 -5.41
N GLU A 103 -21.28 15.40 -6.39
CA GLU A 103 -22.12 16.15 -7.32
C GLU A 103 -23.30 16.82 -6.60
N ALA A 104 -24.00 16.10 -5.73
CA ALA A 104 -25.08 16.67 -4.92
C ALA A 104 -24.58 17.82 -4.02
N ALA A 105 -23.43 17.62 -3.36
CA ALA A 105 -22.82 18.66 -2.52
C ALA A 105 -22.39 19.90 -3.33
N ARG A 106 -21.86 19.69 -4.54
CA ARG A 106 -21.47 20.77 -5.45
C ARG A 106 -22.69 21.55 -5.96
N CYS A 107 -23.80 20.88 -6.28
CA CYS A 107 -25.03 21.55 -6.66
C CYS A 107 -25.59 22.44 -5.55
N LEU A 108 -25.45 22.02 -4.28
CA LEU A 108 -25.91 22.80 -3.12
C LEU A 108 -25.03 24.02 -2.82
N HIS A 109 -23.73 23.92 -3.07
CA HIS A 109 -22.75 24.92 -2.62
C HIS A 109 -21.65 25.16 -3.66
N PRO A 110 -21.97 25.56 -4.90
CA PRO A 110 -20.99 25.65 -5.99
C PRO A 110 -19.78 26.53 -5.66
N GLU A 111 -19.94 27.54 -4.79
CA GLU A 111 -18.89 28.44 -4.32
C GLU A 111 -17.71 27.74 -3.62
N ARG A 112 -17.91 26.52 -3.08
CA ARG A 112 -16.84 25.75 -2.41
C ARG A 112 -16.00 24.90 -3.37
N TRP A 113 -16.32 24.88 -4.66
CA TRP A 113 -15.62 24.06 -5.66
C TRP A 113 -14.90 24.93 -6.68
N SER A 114 -13.56 24.84 -6.70
CA SER A 114 -12.71 25.50 -7.70
C SER A 114 -12.47 24.66 -8.95
N GLY A 115 -12.91 23.39 -8.97
CA GLY A 115 -12.65 22.48 -10.08
C GLY A 115 -13.32 21.11 -9.94
N LYS A 116 -12.88 20.15 -10.76
CA LYS A 116 -13.36 18.76 -10.73
C LYS A 116 -12.99 18.09 -9.41
N THR A 117 -13.85 17.18 -8.94
CA THR A 117 -13.55 16.39 -7.74
C THR A 117 -12.48 15.35 -8.04
N ASN A 118 -11.54 15.18 -7.10
CA ASN A 118 -10.49 14.16 -7.20
C ASN A 118 -11.08 12.82 -6.79
N ASN A 119 -11.71 12.15 -7.75
CA ASN A 119 -12.34 10.85 -7.57
C ASN A 119 -11.77 9.80 -8.51
#